data_AF-A0A2S9FT75-F1
#
_entry.id   AF-A0A2S9FT75-F1
#
_cell.length_a   1.000
_cell.length_b   1.000
_cell.length_c   1.000
_cell.angle_alpha   90.00
_cell.angle_beta   90.00
_cell.angle_gamma   90.00
#
_symmetry.space_group_name_H-M   'P 1'
#
loop_
_entity.id
_entity.type
_entity.pdbx_description
1 polymer ?
#
loop_
_entity_poly.entity_id
_entity_poly.type
_entity_poly.pdbx_seq_one_letter_code
_entity_poly.pdbx_strand_id
1 'polypeptide(L)'
;ESDDLDALVADLAPDQWALETPAPGWTVAHQIAHLLWTDRVALTSVTDEPGFATILATANQNPTGFVDAAAEELALTPPGDLLAEWRATR
;
A
#
# COMPACT_ATOMS: atom_id res chain seq x y z
N GLU A 1 1.31 -8.17 -14.81
CA GLU A 1 0.54 -7.77 -13.61
C GLU A 1 1.06 -6.46 -13.04
N SER A 2 2.21 -6.41 -12.37
CA SER A 2 2.74 -5.14 -11.81
C SER A 2 3.05 -4.08 -12.88
N ASP A 3 3.58 -4.47 -14.04
CA ASP A 3 3.87 -3.51 -15.13
C ASP A 3 2.60 -3.00 -15.83
N ASP A 4 1.55 -3.84 -15.92
CA ASP A 4 0.26 -3.42 -16.49
C ASP A 4 -0.43 -2.43 -15.55
N LEU A 5 -0.40 -2.70 -14.24
CA LEU A 5 -0.92 -1.77 -13.23
C LEU A 5 -0.13 -0.46 -13.20
N ASP A 6 1.21 -0.54 -13.27
CA ASP A 6 2.08 0.63 -13.35
C ASP A 6 1.71 1.50 -14.55
N ALA A 7 1.55 0.90 -15.74
CA ALA A 7 1.13 1.63 -16.94
C ALA A 7 -0.27 2.26 -16.80
N LEU A 8 -1.20 1.63 -16.08
CA LEU A 8 -2.54 2.19 -15.84
C LEU A 8 -2.53 3.42 -14.93
N VAL A 9 -1.62 3.48 -13.95
CA VAL A 9 -1.57 4.57 -12.96
C VAL A 9 -0.53 5.65 -13.27
N ALA A 10 0.44 5.36 -14.14
CA ALA A 10 1.58 6.24 -14.44
C ALA A 10 1.18 7.65 -14.93
N ASP A 11 0.13 7.73 -15.76
CA ASP A 11 -0.31 8.97 -16.40
C ASP A 11 -1.55 9.59 -15.75
N LEU A 12 -1.99 9.07 -14.59
CA LEU A 12 -3.12 9.62 -13.86
C LEU A 12 -2.76 10.99 -13.27
N ALA A 13 -3.64 11.97 -13.49
CA ALA A 13 -3.56 13.25 -12.80
C ALA A 13 -3.79 13.07 -11.28
N PRO A 14 -3.21 13.94 -10.42
CA PRO A 14 -3.29 13.76 -8.96
C PRO A 14 -4.71 13.63 -8.39
N ASP A 15 -5.70 14.28 -8.99
CA ASP A 15 -7.10 14.18 -8.59
C ASP A 15 -7.73 12.83 -8.94
N GLN A 16 -7.23 12.15 -9.97
CA GLN A 16 -7.71 10.80 -10.35
C GLN A 16 -7.28 9.72 -9.36
N TRP A 17 -6.28 9.99 -8.52
CA TRP A 17 -5.86 9.07 -7.45
C TRP A 17 -6.90 8.97 -6.32
N ALA A 18 -7.83 9.93 -6.25
CA ALA A 18 -8.97 9.91 -5.33
C ALA A 18 -10.20 9.17 -5.88
N LEU A 19 -10.14 8.63 -7.10
CA LEU A 19 -11.26 7.85 -7.66
C LEU A 19 -11.48 6.57 -6.86
N GLU A 20 -12.74 6.32 -6.51
CA GLU A 20 -13.16 5.11 -5.81
C GLU A 20 -12.92 3.86 -6.67
N THR A 21 -12.58 2.77 -6.00
CA THR A 21 -12.43 1.44 -6.59
C THR A 21 -13.63 0.56 -6.19
N PRO A 22 -13.77 -0.65 -6.76
CA PRO A 22 -14.79 -1.58 -6.30
C PRO A 22 -14.62 -2.03 -4.83
N ALA A 23 -13.45 -1.82 -4.22
CA ALA A 23 -13.25 -2.00 -2.79
C ALA A 23 -13.87 -0.79 -2.05
N PRO A 24 -14.95 -0.97 -1.27
CA PRO A 24 -15.65 0.15 -0.65
C PRO A 24 -14.74 0.97 0.26
N GLY A 25 -14.75 2.29 0.08
CA GLY A 25 -13.90 3.22 0.84
C GLY A 25 -12.47 3.34 0.34
N TRP A 26 -12.03 2.51 -0.61
CA TRP A 26 -10.67 2.55 -1.15
C TRP A 26 -10.63 3.29 -2.48
N THR A 27 -9.71 4.24 -2.56
CA THR A 27 -9.38 4.93 -3.81
C THR A 27 -8.22 4.24 -4.55
N VAL A 28 -7.87 4.72 -5.75
CA VAL A 28 -6.65 4.27 -6.44
C VAL A 28 -5.41 4.42 -5.55
N ALA A 29 -5.30 5.52 -4.78
CA ALA A 29 -4.21 5.70 -3.82
C ALA A 29 -4.16 4.58 -2.77
N HIS A 30 -5.32 4.18 -2.22
CA HIS A 30 -5.40 3.08 -1.26
C HIS A 30 -4.92 1.75 -1.87
N GLN A 31 -5.27 1.48 -3.14
CA GLN A 31 -4.82 0.26 -3.82
C GLN A 31 -3.29 0.21 -3.93
N ILE A 32 -2.65 1.29 -4.37
CA ILE A 32 -1.18 1.34 -4.51
C ILE A 32 -0.50 1.34 -3.14
N ALA A 33 -1.06 2.06 -2.16
CA ALA A 33 -0.60 2.06 -0.78
C ALA A 33 -0.61 0.67 -0.14
N HIS A 34 -1.68 -0.10 -0.35
CA HIS A 34 -1.78 -1.47 0.13
C HIS A 34 -0.73 -2.40 -0.48
N LEU A 35 -0.43 -2.25 -1.78
CA LEU A 35 0.62 -3.02 -2.44
C LEU A 35 2.00 -2.68 -1.86
N LEU A 36 2.34 -1.39 -1.78
CA LEU A 36 3.59 -0.92 -1.18
C LEU A 36 3.74 -1.44 0.26
N TRP A 37 2.68 -1.35 1.06
CA TRP A 37 2.69 -1.85 2.43
C TRP A 37 2.95 -3.36 2.49
N THR A 38 2.26 -4.14 1.66
CA THR A 38 2.41 -5.60 1.63
C THR A 38 3.83 -5.99 1.22
N ASP A 39 4.40 -5.33 0.21
CA ASP A 39 5.77 -5.57 -0.23
C ASP A 39 6.79 -5.27 0.88
N ARG A 40 6.60 -4.18 1.64
CA ARG A 40 7.43 -3.86 2.82
C ARG A 40 7.34 -4.91 3.92
N VAL A 41 6.14 -5.38 4.24
CA VAL A 41 5.92 -6.42 5.26
C VAL A 41 6.51 -7.75 4.81
N ALA A 42 6.35 -8.11 3.54
CA ALA A 42 6.94 -9.32 2.96
C ALA A 42 8.47 -9.28 3.04
N LEU A 43 9.10 -8.18 2.65
CA LEU A 43 10.55 -7.99 2.78
C LEU A 43 10.99 -8.14 4.24
N THR A 44 10.33 -7.42 5.15
CA THR A 44 10.61 -7.47 6.59
C THR A 44 10.54 -8.90 7.13
N SER A 45 9.54 -9.69 6.70
CA SER A 45 9.37 -11.08 7.14
C SER A 45 10.56 -11.98 6.81
N VAL A 46 11.34 -11.64 5.77
CA VAL A 46 12.50 -12.42 5.32
C VAL A 46 13.81 -11.85 5.86
N THR A 47 13.89 -10.53 6.06
CA THR A 47 15.14 -9.85 6.43
C THR A 47 15.27 -9.47 7.91
N ASP A 48 14.15 -9.38 8.63
CA ASP A 48 14.10 -8.90 10.02
C ASP A 48 13.01 -9.63 10.82
N GLU A 49 13.36 -10.79 11.39
CA GLU A 49 12.46 -11.58 12.23
C GLU A 49 11.91 -10.79 13.44
N PRO A 50 12.73 -10.07 14.25
CA PRO A 50 12.20 -9.24 15.34
C PRO A 50 11.24 -8.13 14.88
N GLY A 51 11.55 -7.47 13.76
CA GLY A 51 10.67 -6.47 13.16
C GLY A 51 9.33 -7.08 12.73
N PHE A 52 9.37 -8.24 12.09
CA PHE A 52 8.16 -8.96 11.68
C PHE A 52 7.31 -9.43 12.87
N ALA A 53 7.94 -9.92 13.95
CA ALA A 53 7.22 -10.26 15.18
C ALA A 53 6.48 -9.06 15.79
N THR A 54 7.06 -7.87 15.69
CA THR A 54 6.41 -6.61 16.12
C THR A 54 5.19 -6.30 15.27
N ILE A 55 5.29 -6.44 13.94
CA ILE A 55 4.17 -6.27 13.00
C ILE A 55 3.03 -7.23 13.35
N LEU A 56 3.33 -8.51 13.59
CA LEU A 56 2.34 -9.51 13.98
C LEU A 56 1.66 -9.19 15.31
N ALA A 57 2.41 -8.69 16.29
CA ALA A 57 1.85 -8.28 17.58
C ALA A 57 0.85 -7.12 17.43
N THR A 58 1.15 -6.14 16.57
CA THR A 58 0.23 -5.05 16.23
C THR A 58 -0.99 -5.55 15.46
N ALA A 59 -0.78 -6.41 14.45
CA ALA A 59 -1.86 -6.99 13.65
C ALA A 59 -2.87 -7.77 14.51
N ASN A 60 -2.39 -8.52 15.51
CA ASN A 60 -3.25 -9.26 16.44
C ASN A 60 -4.19 -8.38 17.30
N GLN A 61 -3.88 -7.09 17.45
CA GLN A 61 -4.76 -6.15 18.18
C GLN A 61 -5.94 -5.67 17.33
N ASN A 62 -5.82 -5.73 15.99
CA ASN A 62 -6.87 -5.34 15.05
C ASN A 62 -6.84 -6.21 13.77
N PRO A 63 -7.14 -7.51 13.88
CA PRO A 63 -6.92 -8.46 12.79
C PRO A 63 -7.75 -8.17 11.54
N THR A 64 -8.87 -7.46 11.68
CA THR A 64 -9.75 -7.12 10.55
C THR A 64 -9.52 -5.73 9.97
N GLY A 65 -8.87 -4.81 10.70
CA GLY A 65 -8.68 -3.42 10.26
C GLY A 65 -7.22 -2.97 10.18
N PHE A 66 -6.25 -3.84 10.51
CA PHE A 66 -4.84 -3.50 10.48
C PHE A 66 -4.34 -3.12 9.08
N VAL A 67 -4.78 -3.86 8.06
CA VAL A 67 -4.43 -3.61 6.66
C VAL A 67 -5.11 -2.32 6.17
N ASP A 68 -6.40 -2.14 6.47
CA ASP A 68 -7.14 -0.93 6.09
C ASP A 68 -6.50 0.33 6.66
N ALA A 69 -6.13 0.30 7.95
CA ALA A 69 -5.49 1.44 8.61
C ALA A 69 -4.12 1.76 7.99
N ALA A 70 -3.34 0.75 7.63
CA ALA A 70 -2.04 0.95 6.99
C ALA A 70 -2.18 1.49 5.54
N ALA A 71 -3.16 1.01 4.79
CA ALA A 71 -3.46 1.49 3.46
C ALA A 71 -3.97 2.94 3.48
N GLU A 72 -4.85 3.29 4.43
CA GLU A 72 -5.34 4.66 4.65
C GLU A 72 -4.19 5.62 4.97
N GLU A 73 -3.30 5.25 5.90
CA GLU A 73 -2.17 6.09 6.28
C GLU A 73 -1.24 6.38 5.09
N LEU A 74 -0.89 5.34 4.33
CA LEU A 74 -0.02 5.47 3.15
C LEU A 74 -0.71 6.13 1.95
N ALA A 75 -2.04 6.04 1.84
CA ALA A 75 -2.79 6.71 0.78
C ALA A 75 -2.75 8.26 0.91
N LEU A 76 -2.36 8.79 2.07
CA LEU A 76 -2.14 10.23 2.28
C LEU A 76 -0.84 10.73 1.65
N THR A 77 0.07 9.83 1.25
CA THR A 77 1.30 10.19 0.53
C THR A 77 0.94 10.77 -0.84
N PRO A 78 1.60 11.86 -1.29
CA PRO A 78 1.34 12.42 -2.61
C PRO A 78 1.48 11.35 -3.71
N PRO A 79 0.54 11.28 -4.68
CA PRO A 79 0.51 10.25 -5.73
C PRO A 79 1.85 9.94 -6.41
N GLY A 80 2.62 10.97 -6.76
CA GLY A 80 3.91 10.80 -7.42
C GLY A 80 4.95 10.13 -6.52
N ASP A 81 4.97 10.49 -5.24
CA ASP A 81 5.88 9.91 -4.25
C ASP A 81 5.46 8.46 -3.94
N LEU A 82 4.15 8.23 -3.76
CA LEU A 82 3.59 6.90 -3.52
C LEU A 82 3.92 5.93 -4.66
N LEU A 83 3.74 6.38 -5.91
CA LEU A 83 4.09 5.59 -7.10
C LEU A 83 5.60 5.32 -7.19
N ALA A 84 6.44 6.31 -6.89
CA ALA A 84 7.88 6.15 -6.90
C ALA A 84 8.35 5.15 -5.83
N GLU A 85 7.80 5.22 -4.62
CA GLU A 85 8.11 4.28 -3.53
C GLU A 85 7.67 2.85 -3.84
N TRP A 86 6.46 2.67 -4.38
CA TRP A 86 5.99 1.35 -4.81
C TRP A 86 6.90 0.75 -5.90
N ARG A 87 7.28 1.54 -6.92
CA ARG A 87 8.22 1.09 -7.97
C ARG A 87 9.59 0.70 -7.44
N ALA A 88 10.06 1.33 -6.36
CA ALA A 88 11.35 1.02 -5.76
C ALA A 88 11.32 -0.21 -4.83
N THR A 89 10.13 -0.61 -4.37
CA THR A 89 9.94 -1.70 -3.40
C THR A 89 9.53 -3.02 -4.05
N ARG A 90 8.85 -2.96 -5.21
CA ARG A 90 8.36 -4.13 -5.96
C ARG A 90 9.45 -4.99 -6.59
#